data_AF-A0A6B3HU63-F1
#
_entry.id   AF-A0A6B3HU63-F1
#
_cell.length_a   1.000
_cell.length_b   1.000
_cell.length_c   1.000
_cell.angle_alpha   90.00
_cell.angle_beta   90.00
_cell.angle_gamma   90.00
#
_symmetry.space_group_name_H-M   'P 1'
#
loop_
_entity.id
_entity.type
_entity.pdbx_description
1 polymer ?
#
loop_
_entity_poly.entity_id
_entity_poly.type
_entity_poly.pdbx_seq_one_letter_code
_entity_poly.pdbx_strand_id
1 'polypeptide(L)' 'GRVTAGRPVRALRDAPGSLLDALDTERPFTPERAPASGDLVQLLYTSGTTALPKGAMMTHGALVHEYVSAITALGLA' A
#
# COMPACT_ATOMS: atom_id res chain seq x y z
N GLY A 1 -5.52 3.22 -16.79
CA GLY A 1 -6.53 3.24 -15.72
C GLY A 1 -7.20 4.59 -15.72
N ARG A 2 -8.53 4.65 -15.78
CA ARG A 2 -9.25 5.93 -15.79
C ARG A 2 -9.30 6.46 -14.36
N VAL A 3 -8.30 7.24 -13.98
CA VAL A 3 -8.43 8.08 -12.79
C VAL A 3 -9.55 9.07 -13.07
N THR A 4 -10.49 9.22 -12.13
CA THR A 4 -11.62 10.14 -12.27
C THR A 4 -11.11 11.54 -12.62
N ALA A 5 -11.68 12.16 -13.65
CA ALA A 5 -11.29 13.50 -14.07
C ALA A 5 -11.32 14.47 -12.88
N GLY A 6 -10.27 15.30 -12.75
CA GLY A 6 -10.13 16.26 -11.66
C GLY A 6 -9.38 15.75 -10.43
N ARG A 7 -8.98 14.47 -10.35
CA ARG A 7 -8.03 14.03 -9.32
C ARG A 7 -6.59 14.26 -9.77
N PRO A 8 -5.72 14.85 -8.92
CA PRO A 8 -4.31 15.01 -9.26
C PRO A 8 -3.69 13.61 -9.43
N VAL A 9 -3.02 13.42 -10.57
CA VAL A 9 -2.29 12.18 -10.90
C VAL A 9 -0.80 12.49 -10.91
N ARG A 10 -0.01 11.68 -10.22
CA ARG A 10 1.45 11.68 -10.32
C ARG A 10 1.92 10.34 -10.89
N ALA A 11 2.95 10.39 -11.71
CA ALA A 11 3.67 9.18 -12.11
C ALA A 11 4.23 8.50 -10.85
N LEU A 12 4.21 7.16 -10.83
CA LEU A 12 4.80 6.42 -9.71
C LEU A 12 6.33 6.59 -9.69
N ARG A 13 6.98 6.48 -10.85
CA ARG A 13 8.44 6.48 -11.04
C ARG A 13 8.80 7.04 -12.43
N ASP A 14 10.10 7.16 -12.70
CA ASP A 14 10.70 7.43 -14.03
C ASP A 14 10.23 8.71 -14.72
N ALA A 15 9.78 9.71 -13.95
CA ALA A 15 9.37 11.02 -14.47
C ALA A 15 9.66 12.10 -13.43
N PRO A 16 10.13 13.31 -13.81
CA PRO A 16 10.41 14.38 -12.87
C PRO A 16 9.20 14.70 -11.98
N GLY A 17 9.40 14.66 -10.67
CA GLY A 17 8.34 14.91 -9.68
C GLY A 17 7.40 13.72 -9.49
N SER A 18 7.87 12.51 -9.80
CA SER A 18 7.18 11.26 -9.49
C SER A 18 6.92 11.12 -7.99
N LEU A 19 6.03 10.19 -7.62
CA LEU A 19 5.80 9.88 -6.20
C LEU A 19 7.09 9.40 -5.53
N LEU A 20 7.90 8.57 -6.20
CA LEU A 20 9.16 8.11 -5.64
C LEU A 20 10.18 9.25 -5.49
N ASP A 21 10.33 10.14 -6.49
CA ASP A 21 11.19 11.33 -6.38
C ASP A 21 10.79 12.18 -5.16
N ALA A 22 9.49 12.31 -4.89
CA ALA A 22 8.97 13.09 -3.77
C ALA A 22 9.14 12.40 -2.40
N LEU A 23 9.48 11.12 -2.37
CA LEU A 23 9.77 10.33 -1.18
C LEU A 23 11.27 10.24 -0.88
N ASP A 24 12.15 10.57 -1.83
CA ASP A 24 13.60 10.65 -1.59
C ASP A 24 13.98 11.71 -0.54
N THR A 25 13.10 12.68 -0.28
CA THR A 25 13.25 13.61 0.82
C THR A 25 12.45 13.12 2.03
N GLU A 26 13.15 12.75 3.11
CA GLU A 26 12.51 12.42 4.38
C GLU A 26 11.67 13.61 4.89
N ARG A 27 10.42 13.32 5.25
CA ARG A 27 9.52 14.27 5.89
C ARG A 27 9.12 13.71 7.26
N PRO A 28 9.23 14.49 8.34
CA PRO A 28 8.72 14.04 9.63
C PRO A 28 7.23 13.78 9.51
N PHE A 29 6.82 12.58 9.90
CA PHE A 29 5.42 12.18 9.97
C PHE A 29 5.09 11.85 11.42
N THR A 30 4.10 12.54 11.97
CA THR A 30 3.54 12.24 13.27
C THR A 30 2.05 11.95 13.06
N PRO A 31 1.59 10.72 13.30
CA PRO A 31 0.19 10.39 13.11
C PRO A 31 -0.66 11.11 14.17
N GLU A 32 -1.80 11.66 13.76
CA GLU A 32 -2.74 12.32 14.68
C GLU A 32 -3.36 11.35 15.70
N ARG A 33 -3.46 10.07 15.33
CA ARG A 33 -3.94 8.99 16.19
C ARG A 33 -3.21 7.69 15.90
N ALA A 34 -3.28 6.74 16.83
CA ALA A 34 -2.90 5.36 16.55
C ALA A 34 -3.80 4.76 15.45
N PRO A 35 -3.23 3.97 14.53
CA PRO A 35 -4.02 3.32 13.48
C PRO A 35 -5.01 2.34 14.09
N ALA A 36 -6.24 2.35 13.58
CA ALA A 36 -7.24 1.35 13.91
C ALA A 36 -7.05 0.08 13.06
N SER A 37 -7.57 -1.06 13.52
CA SER A 37 -7.48 -2.33 12.79
C SER A 37 -8.14 -2.28 11.40
N GLY A 38 -9.12 -1.39 11.19
CA GLY A 38 -9.76 -1.17 9.90
C GLY A 38 -9.03 -0.20 8.96
N ASP A 39 -8.00 0.50 9.43
CA ASP A 39 -7.25 1.45 8.61
C ASP A 39 -6.35 0.69 7.62
N LEU A 40 -6.18 1.23 6.42
CA LEU A 40 -5.28 0.67 5.41
C LEU A 40 -3.82 0.83 5.80
N VAL A 41 -3.04 -0.23 5.59
CA VAL A 41 -1.59 -0.26 5.86
C VAL A 41 -0.76 -0.61 4.63
N GLN A 42 -1.33 -1.32 3.65
CA GLN A 42 -0.58 -1.79 2.49
C GLN A 42 -1.44 -1.85 1.23
N LEU A 43 -0.81 -1.55 0.09
CA LEU A 43 -1.34 -1.77 -1.26
C LEU A 43 -0.42 -2.75 -1.99
N LEU A 44 -0.94 -3.94 -2.30
CA LEU A 44 -0.19 -4.98 -3.02
C LEU A 44 -0.58 -4.99 -4.49
N TYR A 45 0.35 -4.68 -5.38
CA TYR A 45 0.11 -4.73 -6.82
C TYR A 45 0.60 -6.04 -7.41
N THR A 46 -0.26 -6.71 -8.17
CA THR A 46 0.11 -7.92 -8.90
C THR A 46 0.16 -7.64 -10.41
N SER A 47 1.17 -8.21 -11.06
CA SER A 47 1.30 -8.17 -12.52
C SER A 47 0.24 -9.08 -13.14
N GLY A 48 -0.98 -8.57 -13.31
CA GLY A 48 -2.00 -9.28 -14.07
C GLY A 48 -1.49 -9.50 -15.51
N THR A 49 -1.41 -10.75 -15.96
CA THR A 49 -0.85 -11.10 -17.28
C THR A 49 -1.75 -10.72 -18.46
N THR A 50 -3.00 -10.35 -18.20
CA THR A 50 -4.03 -10.07 -19.23
C THR A 50 -4.85 -8.81 -18.97
N ALA A 51 -4.54 -8.05 -17.92
CA ALA A 51 -5.29 -6.86 -17.52
C ALA A 51 -4.38 -5.80 -16.85
N LEU A 52 -4.93 -4.59 -16.65
CA LEU A 52 -4.26 -3.58 -15.83
C LEU A 52 -3.93 -4.15 -14.43
N PRO A 53 -2.77 -3.82 -13.85
CA PRO A 53 -2.40 -4.25 -12.50
C PRO A 53 -3.51 -3.96 -11.49
N LYS A 54 -3.82 -4.96 -10.66
CA LYS A 54 -4.80 -4.82 -9.58
C LYS A 54 -4.06 -4.54 -8.28
N GLY A 55 -4.57 -3.57 -7.51
CA GLY A 55 -4.10 -3.29 -6.16
C GLY A 55 -5.00 -3.98 -5.13
N ALA A 56 -4.46 -4.87 -4.31
CA ALA A 56 -5.11 -5.40 -3.13
C ALA A 56 -4.88 -4.43 -1.96
N MET A 57 -5.96 -4.03 -1.29
CA MET A 57 -5.90 -3.13 -0.13
C MET A 57 -5.94 -3.96 1.14
N MET A 58 -4.92 -3.82 1.99
CA MET A 58 -4.85 -4.51 3.28
C MET A 58 -5.00 -3.54 4.44
N THR A 59 -5.85 -3.90 5.38
CA THR A 59 -5.97 -3.21 6.66
C THR A 59 -4.95 -3.71 7.66
N HIS A 60 -4.67 -2.93 8.70
CA HIS A 60 -3.83 -3.37 9.82
C HIS A 60 -4.31 -4.70 10.42
N GLY A 61 -5.63 -4.85 10.61
CA GLY A 61 -6.23 -6.08 11.14
C GLY A 61 -6.06 -7.26 10.20
N ALA A 62 -6.23 -7.07 8.89
CA ALA A 62 -6.03 -8.13 7.91
C ALA A 62 -4.57 -8.61 7.89
N LEU A 63 -3.62 -7.68 7.95
CA LEU A 63 -2.19 -7.99 7.97
C LEU A 63 -1.80 -8.83 9.20
N VAL A 64 -2.32 -8.48 10.38
CA VAL A 64 -2.06 -9.26 11.61
C VAL A 64 -2.61 -10.68 11.49
N HIS A 65 -3.83 -10.86 10.99
CA HIS A 65 -4.41 -12.19 10.82
C HIS A 65 -3.61 -13.05 9.82
N GLU A 66 -3.11 -12.45 8.73
CA GLU A 66 -2.25 -13.15 7.78
C GLU A 66 -0.99 -13.69 8.45
N TYR A 67 -0.26 -12.87 9.19
CA TYR A 67 0.97 -13.30 9.87
C TYR A 67 0.71 -14.30 11.00
N VAL A 68 -0.34 -14.10 11.80
CA VAL A 68 -0.69 -15.05 12.87
C VAL A 68 -1.05 -16.42 12.27
N SER A 69 -1.78 -16.44 11.16
CA SER A 69 -2.09 -17.66 10.43
C SER A 69 -0.82 -18.34 9.92
N ALA A 70 0.11 -17.59 9.32
CA ALA A 70 1.38 -18.12 8.83
C ALA A 70 2.26 -18.67 9.96
N ILE A 71 2.42 -17.94 11.07
CA ILE A 71 3.19 -18.37 12.25
C ILE A 71 2.63 -19.69 12.79
N THR A 72 1.30 -19.78 12.90
CA THR A 72 0.62 -20.99 13.39
C THR A 72 0.82 -22.17 12.45
N ALA A 73 0.59 -21.97 11.15
CA ALA A 73 0.70 -23.02 10.13
C ALA A 73 2.13 -23.54 9.96
N LEU A 74 3.13 -22.69 10.17
CA LEU A 74 4.55 -23.03 10.08
C LEU A 74 5.15 -23.52 11.41
N GLY A 75 4.38 -23.52 12.50
CA GLY A 75 4.86 -23.96 13.82
C GLY A 75 5.94 -23.07 14.41
N LEU A 76 5.85 -21.75 14.20
CA LEU A 76 6.83 -20.75 14.66
C LEU A 76 6.43 -20.07 15.98
N ALA A 77 5.44 -20.63 16.69
CA ALA A 77 4.92 -20.11 17.95
C ALA A 77 5.72 -20.59 19.17
#